data_AF-A0A7S0A7Z3-F1
#
_entry.id   AF-A0A7S0A7Z3-F1
#
_cell.length_a   1.000
_cell.length_b   1.000
_cell.length_c   1.000
_cell.angle_alpha   90.00
_cell.angle_beta   90.00
_cell.angle_gamma   90.00
#
_symmetry.space_group_name_H-M   'P 1'
#
loop_
_entity.id
_entity.type
_entity.pdbx_description
1 polymer ?
#
loop_
_entity_poly.entity_id
_entity_poly.type
_entity_poly.pdbx_seq_one_letter_code
_entity_poly.pdbx_strand_id
1 'polypeptide(L)'
;TIGNITAQQHGNVYSDAYARAFLEAIQSTEAQGRVFEEAELLTNYQTNTGLSRQLYQVAKLIRARDGRAAERDFFFVSIGGWDMHSMLANGLNNRFAEIDGALRGFVAEMEAQQIWDSVVLATESEFARTLDSNGGGR
;
A
#
# COMPACT_ATOMS: atom_id res chain seq x y z
N THR A 1 20.55 -11.34 -23.90
CA THR A 1 19.65 -10.17 -23.78
C THR A 1 18.23 -10.61 -24.10
N ILE A 2 17.22 -10.15 -23.37
CA ILE A 2 15.80 -10.56 -23.51
C ILE A 2 15.31 -10.46 -24.96
N GLY A 3 15.84 -9.52 -25.75
CA GLY A 3 15.50 -9.36 -27.17
C GLY A 3 15.86 -10.53 -28.09
N ASN A 4 16.72 -11.47 -27.68
CA ASN A 4 17.08 -12.63 -28.50
C ASN A 4 16.05 -13.77 -28.40
N ILE A 5 15.26 -13.80 -27.34
CA ILE A 5 14.23 -14.84 -27.10
C ILE A 5 12.90 -14.42 -27.74
N THR A 6 12.62 -13.12 -27.80
CA THR A 6 11.42 -12.55 -28.44
C THR A 6 11.53 -12.32 -29.95
N ALA A 7 12.72 -12.50 -30.53
CA ALA A 7 12.92 -12.44 -31.98
C ALA A 7 12.54 -13.75 -32.69
N GLN A 8 12.29 -14.84 -31.96
CA GLN A 8 11.75 -16.06 -32.54
C GLN A 8 10.26 -15.88 -32.84
N GLN A 9 9.94 -15.71 -34.12
CA GLN A 9 8.58 -15.93 -34.62
C GLN A 9 8.19 -17.38 -34.34
N HIS A 10 7.30 -17.58 -33.38
CA HIS A 10 6.62 -18.86 -33.27
C HIS A 10 5.58 -18.87 -34.40
N GLY A 11 5.54 -19.93 -35.22
CA GLY A 11 4.58 -20.06 -36.33
C GLY A 11 3.09 -20.08 -35.91
N ASN A 12 2.79 -19.73 -34.66
CA ASN A 12 1.49 -19.65 -34.04
C ASN A 12 1.25 -18.23 -33.51
N VAL A 13 0.22 -17.57 -34.04
CA VAL A 13 -0.23 -16.22 -33.68
C VAL A 13 -0.50 -16.07 -32.17
N TYR A 14 -0.94 -17.13 -31.49
CA TYR A 14 -1.16 -17.11 -30.04
C TYR A 14 0.14 -17.01 -29.23
N SER A 15 1.20 -17.68 -29.67
CA SER A 15 2.51 -17.65 -29.00
C SER A 15 3.19 -16.28 -29.15
N ASP A 16 3.10 -15.68 -30.34
CA ASP A 16 3.60 -14.33 -30.59
C ASP A 16 2.82 -13.27 -29.79
N ALA A 17 1.50 -13.38 -29.70
CA ALA A 17 0.68 -12.49 -28.88
C ALA A 17 1.02 -12.60 -27.38
N TYR A 18 1.20 -13.82 -26.87
CA TYR A 18 1.62 -14.06 -25.49
C TYR A 18 3.00 -13.47 -25.19
N ALA A 19 3.98 -13.70 -26.07
CA ALA A 19 5.34 -13.18 -25.90
C ALA A 19 5.36 -11.64 -25.91
N ARG A 20 4.54 -11.01 -26.76
CA ARG A 20 4.35 -9.54 -26.77
C ARG A 20 3.71 -9.03 -25.49
N ALA A 21 2.60 -9.61 -25.05
CA ALA A 21 1.92 -9.21 -23.82
C ALA A 21 2.82 -9.37 -22.59
N PHE A 22 3.61 -10.45 -22.54
CA PHE A 22 4.58 -10.67 -21.46
C PHE A 22 5.69 -9.63 -21.45
N LEU A 23 6.25 -9.29 -22.62
CA LEU A 23 7.30 -8.29 -22.73
C LEU A 23 6.78 -6.88 -22.42
N GLU A 24 5.56 -6.56 -22.84
CA GLU A 24 4.86 -5.33 -22.48
C GLU A 24 4.62 -5.25 -20.97
N ALA A 25 4.22 -6.36 -20.33
CA ALA A 25 4.06 -6.41 -18.88
C ALA A 25 5.39 -6.20 -18.13
N ILE A 26 6.50 -6.77 -18.60
CA ILE A 26 7.83 -6.53 -18.04
C ILE A 26 8.21 -5.05 -18.18
N GLN A 27 8.10 -4.49 -19.39
CA GLN A 27 8.45 -3.09 -19.65
C GLN A 27 7.61 -2.12 -18.83
N SER A 28 6.32 -2.40 -18.69
CA SER A 28 5.39 -1.63 -17.85
C SER A 28 5.78 -1.71 -16.38
N THR A 29 6.14 -2.90 -15.89
CA THR A 29 6.59 -3.11 -14.50
C THR A 29 7.89 -2.35 -14.21
N GLU A 30 8.88 -2.42 -15.11
CA GLU A 30 10.15 -1.70 -14.96
C GLU A 30 9.97 -0.18 -15.03
N ALA A 31 9.08 0.31 -15.91
CA ALA A 31 8.77 1.73 -16.01
C ALA A 31 8.12 2.24 -14.73
N GLN A 32 7.13 1.52 -14.19
CA GLN A 32 6.50 1.86 -12.91
C GLN A 32 7.48 1.78 -11.74
N GLY A 33 8.35 0.76 -11.74
CA GLY A 33 9.40 0.59 -10.73
C GLY A 33 10.34 1.78 -10.64
N ARG A 34 10.77 2.34 -11.78
CA ARG A 34 11.62 3.55 -11.80
C ARG A 34 10.92 4.77 -11.22
N VAL A 35 9.66 5.01 -11.60
CA VAL A 35 8.86 6.12 -11.06
C VAL A 35 8.69 5.99 -9.54
N PHE A 36 8.61 4.77 -9.00
CA PHE A 36 8.55 4.54 -7.56
C PHE A 36 9.87 4.75 -6.83
N GLU A 37 11.00 4.37 -7.43
CA GLU A 37 12.32 4.60 -6.82
C GLU A 37 12.65 6.09 -6.75
N GLU A 38 12.24 6.87 -7.76
CA GLU A 38 12.45 8.33 -7.81
C GLU A 38 11.48 9.12 -6.94
N ALA A 39 10.36 8.53 -6.54
CA ALA A 39 9.35 9.19 -5.71
C ALA A 39 9.79 9.29 -4.25
N GLU A 40 10.51 10.37 -3.92
CA GLU A 40 10.83 10.73 -2.54
C GLU A 40 9.66 11.49 -1.87
N LEU A 41 9.41 11.15 -0.61
CA LEU A 41 8.42 11.82 0.24
C LEU A 41 8.97 13.16 0.75
N LEU A 42 8.05 14.08 1.07
CA LEU A 42 8.38 15.47 1.44
C LEU A 42 8.56 15.67 2.94
N THR A 43 8.20 14.69 3.76
CA THR A 43 8.32 14.70 5.22
C THR A 43 9.30 13.65 5.73
N ASN A 44 9.70 13.76 7.00
CA ASN A 44 10.43 12.70 7.69
C ASN A 44 9.47 11.56 8.10
N TYR A 45 8.96 10.85 7.10
CA TYR A 45 7.94 9.83 7.27
C TYR A 45 8.48 8.64 8.09
N GLN A 46 7.92 8.42 9.28
CA GLN A 46 8.35 7.33 10.16
C GLN A 46 7.71 6.00 9.76
N THR A 47 8.50 4.94 9.71
CA THR A 47 8.06 3.59 9.28
C THR A 47 8.23 2.55 10.38
N ASN A 48 8.00 2.95 11.64
CA ASN A 48 8.31 2.13 12.82
C ASN A 48 7.34 0.96 13.04
N THR A 49 6.16 1.00 12.44
CA THR A 49 5.10 0.00 12.60
C THR A 49 4.70 -0.65 11.28
N GLY A 50 3.87 -1.70 11.34
CA GLY A 50 3.38 -2.39 10.15
C GLY A 50 2.46 -1.49 9.32
N LEU A 51 1.54 -0.80 9.99
CA LEU A 51 0.61 0.11 9.33
C LEU A 51 1.34 1.35 8.75
N SER A 52 2.30 1.92 9.49
CA SER A 52 3.09 3.05 8.98
C SER A 52 3.85 2.69 7.71
N ARG A 53 4.42 1.47 7.62
CA ARG A 53 5.10 1.01 6.40
C ARG A 53 4.16 0.85 5.22
N GLN A 54 2.94 0.34 5.45
CA GLN A 54 1.95 0.21 4.39
C GLN A 54 1.52 1.59 3.86
N LEU A 55 1.16 2.51 4.76
CA LEU A 55 0.78 3.88 4.38
C LEU A 55 1.94 4.67 3.74
N TYR A 56 3.19 4.39 4.13
CA TYR A 56 4.37 4.94 3.44
C TYR A 56 4.42 4.53 1.97
N GLN A 57 4.16 3.25 1.65
CA GLN A 57 4.11 2.79 0.26
C GLN A 57 2.96 3.46 -0.51
N VAL A 58 1.80 3.60 0.11
CA VAL A 58 0.66 4.34 -0.46
C VAL A 58 1.04 5.80 -0.74
N ALA A 59 1.71 6.47 0.21
CA ALA A 59 2.16 7.85 0.03
C ALA A 59 3.16 7.98 -1.13
N LYS A 60 4.06 7.00 -1.32
CA LYS A 60 4.95 6.94 -2.49
C LYS A 60 4.19 6.73 -3.80
N LEU A 61 3.19 5.85 -3.80
CA LEU A 61 2.32 5.62 -4.96
C LEU A 61 1.58 6.89 -5.37
N ILE A 62 1.06 7.64 -4.39
CA ILE A 62 0.40 8.93 -4.61
C ILE A 62 1.41 9.98 -5.10
N ARG A 63 2.64 9.99 -4.57
CA ARG A 63 3.70 10.89 -5.04
C ARG A 63 4.04 10.66 -6.52
N ALA A 64 4.02 9.40 -6.95
CA ALA A 64 4.28 8.95 -8.31
C ALA A 64 3.09 9.12 -9.29
N ARG A 65 1.95 9.66 -8.85
CA ARG A 65 0.69 9.70 -9.62
C ARG A 65 0.81 10.31 -11.03
N ASP A 66 1.56 11.39 -11.18
CA ASP A 66 1.67 12.13 -12.45
C ASP A 66 2.39 11.28 -13.52
N GLY A 67 3.40 10.50 -13.11
CA GLY A 67 4.11 9.58 -13.99
C GLY A 67 3.35 8.29 -14.30
N ARG A 68 2.35 7.94 -13.47
CA ARG A 68 1.49 6.76 -13.68
C ARG A 68 0.21 7.05 -14.49
N ALA A 69 -0.08 8.33 -14.75
CA ALA A 69 -1.35 8.77 -15.37
C ALA A 69 -2.59 8.19 -14.68
N ALA A 70 -2.55 8.04 -13.35
CA ALA A 70 -3.65 7.50 -12.57
C ALA A 70 -4.76 8.55 -12.39
N GLU A 71 -5.95 8.31 -12.94
CA GLU A 71 -7.11 9.19 -12.75
C GLU A 71 -7.75 9.02 -11.37
N ARG A 72 -7.75 7.78 -10.85
CA ARG A 72 -8.23 7.42 -9.51
C ARG A 72 -7.52 6.16 -9.03
N ASP A 73 -6.81 6.27 -7.93
CA ASP A 73 -6.23 5.11 -7.26
C ASP A 73 -7.10 4.63 -6.11
N PHE A 74 -7.08 3.32 -5.86
CA PHE A 74 -7.69 2.71 -4.70
C PHE A 74 -6.67 1.80 -4.02
N PHE A 75 -6.46 2.01 -2.71
CA PHE A 75 -5.47 1.27 -1.94
C PHE A 75 -6.13 0.65 -0.71
N PHE A 76 -5.68 -0.55 -0.35
CA PHE A 76 -6.06 -1.23 0.89
C PHE A 76 -4.83 -1.34 1.78
N VAL A 77 -5.00 -0.98 3.05
CA VAL A 77 -4.04 -1.24 4.11
C VAL A 77 -4.76 -1.95 5.24
N SER A 78 -4.06 -2.80 5.98
CA SER A 78 -4.67 -3.58 7.07
C SER A 78 -3.80 -3.61 8.31
N ILE A 79 -4.47 -3.66 9.46
CA ILE A 79 -3.85 -3.86 10.76
C ILE A 79 -4.64 -4.93 11.52
N GLY A 80 -3.95 -6.01 11.89
CA GLY A 80 -4.55 -7.14 12.60
C GLY A 80 -4.27 -7.13 14.11
N GLY A 81 -4.66 -8.22 14.77
CA GLY A 81 -4.39 -8.44 16.20
C GLY A 81 -5.40 -7.79 17.13
N TRP A 82 -6.65 -7.65 16.70
CA TRP A 82 -7.77 -7.11 17.50
C TRP A 82 -8.48 -8.20 18.33
N ASP A 83 -8.31 -9.47 17.97
CA ASP A 83 -8.90 -10.59 18.71
C ASP A 83 -8.02 -11.08 19.88
N MET A 84 -7.70 -10.16 20.81
CA MET A 84 -6.88 -10.48 21.99
C MET A 84 -7.74 -10.95 23.16
N HIS A 85 -7.38 -12.10 23.74
CA HIS A 85 -8.09 -12.73 24.87
C HIS A 85 -7.47 -12.41 26.24
N SER A 86 -6.29 -11.81 26.27
CA SER A 86 -5.56 -11.40 27.48
C SER A 86 -4.87 -10.05 27.25
N MET A 87 -4.50 -9.36 28.33
CA MET A 87 -3.82 -8.06 28.28
C MET A 87 -4.54 -7.00 27.42
N LEU A 88 -5.88 -7.07 27.32
CA LEU A 88 -6.69 -6.30 26.38
C LEU A 88 -6.40 -4.80 26.42
N ALA A 89 -6.33 -4.19 27.61
CA ALA A 89 -6.05 -2.76 27.76
C ALA A 89 -4.69 -2.36 27.17
N ASN A 90 -3.63 -3.13 27.44
CA ASN A 90 -2.31 -2.87 26.88
C ASN A 90 -2.27 -3.12 25.36
N GLY A 91 -2.88 -4.22 24.92
CA GLY A 91 -3.00 -4.55 23.49
C GLY A 91 -3.70 -3.46 22.69
N LEU A 92 -4.86 -3.01 23.16
CA LEU A 92 -5.62 -1.92 22.53
C LEU A 92 -4.83 -0.60 22.54
N ASN A 93 -4.22 -0.21 23.65
CA ASN A 93 -3.41 0.99 23.72
C ASN A 93 -2.28 0.99 22.68
N ASN A 94 -1.59 -0.14 22.52
CA ASN A 94 -0.52 -0.27 21.52
C ASN A 94 -1.06 -0.16 20.08
N ARG A 95 -2.22 -0.76 19.79
CA ARG A 95 -2.81 -0.72 18.43
C ARG A 95 -3.38 0.65 18.08
N PHE A 96 -4.02 1.33 19.02
CA PHE A 96 -4.47 2.71 18.81
C PHE A 96 -3.30 3.67 18.64
N ALA A 97 -2.19 3.47 19.38
CA ALA A 97 -0.97 4.25 19.17
C ALA A 97 -0.36 4.02 17.78
N GLU A 98 -0.38 2.77 17.27
CA GLU A 98 0.05 2.47 15.91
C GLU A 98 -0.84 3.17 14.86
N ILE A 99 -2.16 3.16 15.04
CA ILE A 99 -3.10 3.89 14.16
C ILE A 99 -2.80 5.39 14.19
N ASP A 100 -2.76 6.02 15.38
CA ASP A 100 -2.52 7.46 15.51
C ASP A 100 -1.21 7.88 14.84
N GLY A 101 -0.12 7.16 15.12
CA GLY A 101 1.19 7.46 14.52
C GLY A 101 1.21 7.29 13.00
N ALA A 102 0.60 6.22 12.49
CA ALA A 102 0.55 5.94 11.06
C ALA A 102 -0.31 6.97 10.30
N LEU A 103 -1.48 7.33 10.84
CA LEU A 103 -2.35 8.33 10.25
C LEU A 103 -1.73 9.73 10.31
N ARG A 104 -1.12 10.12 11.43
CA ARG A 104 -0.47 11.43 11.55
C ARG A 104 0.64 11.60 10.53
N GLY A 105 1.47 10.57 10.32
CA GLY A 105 2.50 10.59 9.29
C GLY A 105 1.92 10.67 7.88
N PHE A 106 0.88 9.89 7.60
CA PHE A 106 0.21 9.89 6.30
C PHE A 106 -0.42 11.24 5.97
N VAL A 107 -1.19 11.82 6.90
CA VAL A 107 -1.82 13.14 6.72
C VAL A 107 -0.78 14.22 6.49
N ALA A 108 0.27 14.28 7.33
CA ALA A 108 1.33 15.27 7.18
C ALA A 108 2.02 15.20 5.80
N GLU A 109 2.23 14.00 5.29
CA GLU A 109 2.79 13.81 3.95
C GLU A 109 1.82 14.22 2.83
N MET A 110 0.54 13.89 2.93
CA MET A 110 -0.46 14.29 1.93
C MET A 110 -0.67 15.81 1.91
N GLU A 111 -0.62 16.47 3.07
CA GLU A 111 -0.62 17.92 3.20
C GLU A 111 0.65 18.54 2.58
N ALA A 112 1.83 17.98 2.87
CA ALA A 112 3.09 18.43 2.27
C ALA A 112 3.11 18.27 0.75
N GLN A 113 2.49 17.20 0.23
CA GLN A 113 2.30 16.98 -1.21
C GLN A 113 1.18 17.83 -1.83
N GLN A 114 0.48 18.65 -1.03
CA GLN A 114 -0.64 19.51 -1.43
C GLN A 114 -1.78 18.75 -2.12
N ILE A 115 -2.03 17.50 -1.69
CA ILE A 115 -3.04 16.61 -2.29
C ILE A 115 -4.09 16.13 -1.29
N TRP A 116 -3.98 16.53 -0.01
CA TRP A 116 -4.87 16.08 1.06
C TRP A 116 -6.37 16.25 0.73
N ASP A 117 -6.76 17.38 0.13
CA ASP A 117 -8.16 17.63 -0.26
C ASP A 117 -8.69 16.70 -1.36
N SER A 118 -7.81 15.91 -1.98
CA SER A 118 -8.15 14.88 -2.99
C SER A 118 -8.05 13.45 -2.45
N VAL A 119 -7.85 13.28 -1.14
CA VAL A 119 -7.72 11.97 -0.50
C VAL A 119 -8.94 11.70 0.37
N VAL A 120 -9.53 10.51 0.21
CA VAL A 120 -10.55 9.98 1.12
C VAL A 120 -9.97 8.76 1.82
N LEU A 121 -9.99 8.78 3.15
CA LEU A 121 -9.63 7.64 3.99
C LEU A 121 -10.87 7.15 4.73
N ALA A 122 -11.21 5.88 4.51
CA ALA A 122 -12.28 5.22 5.24
C ALA A 122 -11.71 4.03 6.02
N THR A 123 -12.30 3.75 7.17
CA THR A 123 -11.94 2.60 8.01
C THR A 123 -13.13 1.66 8.13
N GLU A 124 -12.85 0.37 8.06
CA GLU A 124 -13.81 -0.69 8.32
C GLU A 124 -13.19 -1.71 9.28
N SER A 125 -14.04 -2.36 10.08
CA SER A 125 -13.63 -3.44 10.97
C SER A 125 -14.69 -4.53 10.94
N GLU A 126 -14.26 -5.77 10.74
CA GLU A 126 -15.10 -6.96 10.90
C GLU A 126 -15.17 -7.45 12.35
N PHE A 127 -14.35 -6.86 13.23
CA PHE A 127 -14.26 -7.24 14.63
C PHE A 127 -14.75 -6.12 15.55
N ALA A 128 -15.64 -6.47 16.48
CA ALA A 128 -16.13 -5.59 17.56
C ALA A 128 -16.22 -6.38 18.87
N ARG A 129 -16.06 -5.70 20.01
CA ARG A 129 -16.15 -6.33 21.35
C ARG A 129 -16.98 -5.46 22.30
N THR A 130 -17.75 -6.09 23.17
CA THR A 130 -18.42 -5.42 24.31
C THR A 130 -17.39 -5.10 25.41
N LEU A 131 -17.65 -4.07 26.21
CA LEU A 131 -16.80 -3.69 27.36
C LEU A 131 -16.80 -4.74 28.47
N ASP A 132 -17.81 -5.61 28.51
CA ASP A 132 -17.91 -6.69 29.50
C ASP A 132 -16.86 -7.78 29.24
N SER A 133 -16.02 -8.02 30.26
CA SER A 133 -15.05 -9.11 30.27
C SER A 133 -15.78 -10.45 30.20
N ASN A 134 -15.46 -11.28 29.20
CA ASN A 134 -15.96 -12.66 29.13
C ASN A 134 -15.17 -13.65 30.02
N GLY A 135 -14.42 -13.15 31.01
CA GLY A 135 -13.74 -14.00 31.99
C GLY A 135 -12.54 -14.75 31.44
N GLY A 136 -11.88 -14.24 30.39
CA GLY A 136 -10.78 -14.94 29.73
C GLY A 136 -11.34 -16.16 29.02
N GLY A 137 -11.70 -16.00 27.74
CA GLY A 137 -12.11 -17.14 26.91
C GLY A 137 -11.12 -18.29 27.13
N ARG A 138 -11.66 -19.46 27.47
CA ARG A 138 -10.98 -20.68 27.97
C ARG A 138 -9.52 -20.86 27.53
#